data_AF-A0A562IQA1-F1
#
_entry.id   AF-A0A562IQA1-F1
#
_cell.length_a   1.000
_cell.length_b   1.000
_cell.length_c   1.000
_cell.angle_alpha   90.00
_cell.angle_beta   90.00
_cell.angle_gamma   90.00
#
_symmetry.space_group_name_H-M   'P 1'
#
loop_
_entity.id
_entity.type
_entity.pdbx_description
1 polymer ?
#
loop_
_entity_poly.entity_id
_entity_poly.type
_entity_poly.pdbx_seq_one_letter_code
_entity_poly.pdbx_strand_id
1 'polypeptide(L)'
;MIRQDVPQGSPRSPQWFDPEHQADILAAFDHHLASGLHERTPFCPRPERVLELGQLAAASALPARAALLRWGALPAAVRSHLLTGWYGVREPRRHAA
;
A
#
# COMPACT_ATOMS: atom_id res chain seq x y z
N MET A 1 11.92 33.37 3.59
CA MET A 1 12.17 31.92 3.84
C MET A 1 10.85 31.33 4.33
N ILE A 2 10.02 30.86 3.40
CA ILE A 2 8.66 30.40 3.72
C ILE A 2 8.77 28.94 4.17
N ARG A 3 8.51 28.67 5.45
CA ARG A 3 8.25 27.31 5.94
C ARG A 3 6.99 26.84 5.23
N GLN A 4 7.15 25.98 4.23
CA GLN A 4 6.01 25.29 3.64
C GLN A 4 5.51 24.29 4.69
N ASP A 5 4.50 24.74 5.43
CA ASP A 5 3.61 23.87 6.20
C ASP A 5 3.02 22.88 5.18
N VAL A 6 3.50 21.63 5.23
CA VAL A 6 2.97 20.55 4.41
C VAL A 6 1.49 20.47 4.77
N PRO A 7 0.55 20.79 3.85
CA PRO A 7 -0.86 20.72 4.17
C PRO A 7 -1.14 19.29 4.57
N GLN A 8 -1.55 19.10 5.82
CA GLN A 8 -2.11 17.87 6.37
C GLN A 8 -3.10 17.33 5.34
N GLY A 9 -2.62 16.36 4.56
CA GLY A 9 -3.39 15.74 3.50
C GLY A 9 -4.68 15.25 4.11
N SER A 10 -5.80 15.51 3.44
CA SER A 10 -7.14 15.14 3.89
C SER A 10 -7.11 13.75 4.55
N PRO A 11 -7.66 13.55 5.78
CA PRO A 11 -7.52 12.31 6.56
C PRO A 11 -8.17 11.07 5.93
N ARG A 12 -8.61 11.18 4.66
CA ARG A 12 -9.23 10.12 3.85
C ARG A 12 -8.41 9.72 2.62
N SER A 13 -7.30 10.39 2.33
CA SER A 13 -6.42 9.99 1.23
C SER A 13 -5.28 9.14 1.79
N PRO A 14 -5.09 7.90 1.32
CA PRO A 14 -3.94 7.10 1.73
C PRO A 14 -2.65 7.90 1.56
N GLN A 15 -1.90 8.03 2.65
CA GLN A 15 -0.66 8.78 2.67
C GLN A 15 0.43 7.92 2.04
N TRP A 16 0.42 7.81 0.71
CA TRP A 16 1.44 7.03 -0.05
C TRP A 16 2.85 7.60 0.11
N PHE A 17 2.96 8.85 0.56
CA PHE A 17 4.22 9.51 0.89
C PHE A 17 4.74 9.16 2.29
N ASP A 18 3.91 8.54 3.13
CA ASP A 18 4.29 8.11 4.45
C ASP A 18 5.27 6.91 4.36
N PRO A 19 6.45 7.00 5.01
CA PRO A 19 7.46 5.96 4.91
C PRO A 19 7.04 4.64 5.58
N GLU A 20 6.19 4.65 6.62
CA GLU A 20 5.70 3.42 7.25
C GLU A 20 4.76 2.69 6.29
N HIS A 21 3.81 3.40 5.67
CA HIS A 21 2.94 2.80 4.64
C HIS A 21 3.73 2.26 3.44
N GLN A 22 4.79 2.95 3.02
CA GLN A 22 5.66 2.46 1.94
C GLN A 22 6.36 1.15 2.30
N ALA A 23 6.83 1.02 3.54
CA ALA A 23 7.46 -0.20 4.04
C ALA A 23 6.46 -1.37 4.13
N ASP A 24 5.26 -1.11 4.63
CA ASP A 24 4.17 -2.11 4.69
C ASP A 24 3.78 -2.62 3.30
N ILE A 25 3.68 -1.71 2.32
CA ILE A 25 3.39 -2.07 0.92
C ILE A 25 4.50 -2.96 0.35
N LEU A 26 5.76 -2.64 0.64
CA LEU A 26 6.90 -3.44 0.20
C LEU A 26 6.85 -4.85 0.81
N ALA A 27 6.66 -4.95 2.13
CA ALA A 27 6.58 -6.23 2.83
C ALA A 27 5.42 -7.09 2.32
N ALA A 28 4.25 -6.49 2.11
CA ALA A 28 3.09 -7.17 1.54
C ALA A 28 3.34 -7.64 0.11
N PHE A 29 4.04 -6.85 -0.70
CA PHE A 29 4.39 -7.21 -2.07
C PHE A 29 5.39 -8.38 -2.12
N ASP A 30 6.43 -8.36 -1.29
CA ASP A 30 7.40 -9.45 -1.20
C ASP A 30 6.73 -10.75 -0.71
N HIS A 31 5.83 -10.66 0.27
CA HIS A 31 5.04 -11.80 0.72
C HIS A 31 4.11 -12.33 -0.38
N HIS A 32 3.52 -11.44 -1.18
CA HIS A 32 2.68 -11.84 -2.31
C HIS A 32 3.50 -12.56 -3.40
N LEU A 33 4.71 -12.09 -3.70
CA LEU A 33 5.61 -12.79 -4.62
C LEU A 33 6.03 -14.17 -4.06
N ALA A 34 6.31 -14.25 -2.76
CA ALA A 34 6.73 -15.49 -2.11
C ALA A 34 5.60 -16.54 -2.00
N SER A 35 4.35 -16.12 -1.81
CA SER A 35 3.18 -17.01 -1.81
C SER A 35 2.76 -17.46 -3.22
N GLY A 36 3.32 -16.83 -4.25
CA GLY A 36 3.18 -17.17 -5.66
C GLY A 36 1.89 -16.66 -6.29
N LEU A 37 1.99 -16.32 -7.57
CA LEU A 37 0.97 -15.57 -8.32
C LEU A 37 -0.11 -16.51 -8.90
N HIS A 38 -0.73 -17.31 -8.03
CA HIS A 38 -1.57 -18.45 -8.43
C HIS A 38 -3.04 -18.09 -8.71
N GLU A 39 -3.52 -16.91 -8.31
CA GLU A 39 -4.94 -16.58 -8.40
C GLU A 39 -5.35 -15.91 -9.71
N ARG A 40 -6.00 -16.67 -10.60
CA ARG A 40 -6.80 -16.15 -11.72
C ARG A 40 -8.19 -15.70 -11.25
N THR A 41 -8.25 -14.88 -10.21
CA THR A 41 -9.51 -14.28 -9.76
C THR A 41 -9.69 -12.90 -10.40
N PRO A 42 -10.93 -12.48 -10.73
CA PRO A 42 -11.18 -11.21 -11.41
C PRO A 42 -10.73 -9.96 -10.62
N PHE A 43 -10.42 -10.13 -9.34
CA PHE A 43 -9.98 -9.07 -8.43
C PHE A 43 -8.47 -9.11 -8.12
N CYS A 44 -7.73 -10.04 -8.74
CA CYS A 44 -6.28 -10.11 -8.66
C CYS A 44 -5.65 -9.65 -9.97
N PRO A 45 -4.59 -8.81 -9.91
CA PRO A 45 -3.82 -8.47 -11.09
C PRO A 45 -3.18 -9.73 -11.69
N ARG A 46 -3.07 -9.77 -13.02
CA ARG A 46 -2.42 -10.91 -13.70
C ARG A 46 -0.96 -11.02 -13.29
N PRO A 47 -0.39 -12.24 -13.22
CA PRO A 47 1.00 -12.45 -12.83
C PRO A 47 2.01 -11.62 -13.62
N GLU A 48 1.81 -11.49 -14.94
CA GLU A 48 2.70 -10.69 -15.80
C GLU A 48 2.66 -9.21 -15.42
N ARG A 49 1.47 -8.72 -15.03
CA ARG A 49 1.30 -7.34 -14.59
C ARG A 49 1.96 -7.07 -13.25
N VAL A 50 1.90 -8.03 -12.32
CA VAL A 50 2.57 -7.96 -11.02
C VAL A 50 4.09 -7.85 -11.21
N LEU A 51 4.65 -8.67 -12.10
CA LEU A 51 6.08 -8.65 -12.42
C LEU A 51 6.49 -7.34 -13.10
N GLU A 52 5.74 -6.86 -14.09
CA GLU A 52 6.02 -5.59 -14.78
C GLU A 52 6.03 -4.41 -13.78
N LEU A 53 5.01 -4.34 -12.91
CA LEU A 53 4.93 -3.30 -11.89
C LEU A 53 6.06 -3.41 -10.85
N GLY A 54 6.46 -4.62 -10.47
CA GLY A 54 7.62 -4.86 -9.62
C GLY A 54 8.93 -4.35 -10.22
N GLN A 55 9.15 -4.59 -11.52
CA GLN A 55 10.32 -4.10 -12.25
C GLN A 55 10.32 -2.57 -12.36
N LEU A 56 9.17 -1.97 -12.68
CA LEU A 56 9.02 -0.50 -12.73
C LEU A 56 9.25 0.13 -11.35
N ALA A 57 8.80 -0.53 -10.28
CA ALA A 57 9.03 -0.08 -8.91
C ALA A 57 10.51 -0.14 -8.53
N ALA A 58 11.21 -1.22 -8.91
CA ALA A 58 12.65 -1.37 -8.69
C ALA A 58 13.48 -0.34 -9.47
N ALA A 59 13.05 0.03 -10.69
CA ALA A 59 13.71 1.05 -11.50
C ALA A 59 13.39 2.50 -11.07
N SER A 60 12.47 2.70 -10.12
CA SER A 60 12.06 4.04 -9.69
C SER A 60 12.98 4.60 -8.60
N ALA A 61 13.61 5.74 -8.85
CA ALA A 61 14.35 6.50 -7.83
C ALA A 61 13.45 7.20 -6.79
N LEU A 62 12.14 7.27 -7.04
CA LEU A 62 11.17 7.90 -6.14
C LEU A 62 10.45 6.83 -5.30
N PRO A 63 10.60 6.84 -3.95
CA PRO A 63 10.00 5.84 -3.06
C PRO A 63 8.46 5.80 -3.15
N ALA A 64 7.80 6.96 -3.12
CA ALA A 64 6.34 7.04 -3.21
C ALA A 64 5.80 6.47 -4.53
N ARG A 65 6.51 6.70 -5.65
CA ARG A 65 6.16 6.11 -6.95
C ARG A 65 6.34 4.59 -6.93
N ALA A 66 7.44 4.10 -6.35
CA ALA A 66 7.70 2.67 -6.24
C ALA A 66 6.61 1.97 -5.39
N ALA A 67 6.17 2.61 -4.30
CA ALA A 67 5.07 2.12 -3.48
C ALA A 67 3.74 2.12 -4.24
N LEU A 68 3.40 3.16 -5.00
CA LEU A 68 2.19 3.19 -5.83
C LEU A 68 2.16 2.08 -6.90
N LEU A 69 3.32 1.78 -7.51
CA LEU A 69 3.43 0.70 -8.48
C LEU A 69 3.21 -0.67 -7.82
N ARG A 70 3.83 -0.92 -6.66
CA ARG A 70 3.62 -2.15 -5.88
C ARG A 70 2.18 -2.25 -5.37
N TRP A 71 1.57 -1.14 -4.96
CA TRP A 71 0.16 -1.08 -4.58
C TRP A 71 -0.77 -1.56 -5.70
N GLY A 72 -0.53 -1.11 -6.93
CA GLY A 72 -1.29 -1.56 -8.11
C GLY A 72 -1.12 -3.04 -8.44
N ALA A 73 -0.08 -3.68 -7.90
CA ALA A 73 0.22 -5.09 -8.08
C ALA A 73 -0.34 -5.99 -6.96
N LEU A 74 -0.89 -5.41 -5.88
CA LEU A 74 -1.45 -6.17 -4.77
C LEU A 74 -2.90 -6.59 -5.03
N PRO A 75 -3.30 -7.82 -4.62
CA PRO A 75 -4.70 -8.24 -4.58
C PRO A 75 -5.59 -7.26 -3.81
N ALA A 76 -6.86 -7.16 -4.21
CA ALA A 76 -7.82 -6.29 -3.52
C ALA A 76 -7.94 -6.58 -2.01
N ALA A 77 -7.92 -7.86 -1.62
CA ALA A 77 -7.98 -8.26 -0.21
C ALA A 77 -6.78 -7.77 0.62
N VAL A 78 -5.57 -7.85 0.06
CA VAL A 78 -4.35 -7.36 0.73
C VAL A 78 -4.41 -5.84 0.88
N ARG A 79 -4.85 -5.13 -0.17
CA ARG A 79 -5.04 -3.67 -0.12
C ARG A 79 -6.07 -3.27 0.94
N SER A 80 -7.19 -3.97 1.02
CA SER A 80 -8.20 -3.74 2.07
C SER A 80 -7.62 -3.97 3.47
N HIS A 81 -6.84 -5.05 3.67
CA HIS A 81 -6.21 -5.34 4.94
C HIS A 81 -5.25 -4.22 5.39
N LEU A 82 -4.39 -3.74 4.49
CA LEU A 82 -3.49 -2.62 4.75
C LEU A 82 -4.25 -1.34 5.13
N LEU A 83 -5.28 -0.97 4.36
CA LEU A 83 -6.11 0.21 4.67
C LEU A 83 -6.80 0.09 6.04
N THR A 84 -7.30 -1.10 6.39
CA THR A 84 -7.87 -1.35 7.72
C THR A 84 -6.81 -1.26 8.81
N GLY A 85 -5.58 -1.73 8.58
CA GLY A 85 -4.48 -1.58 9.53
C GLY A 85 -4.12 -0.12 9.80
N TRP A 86 -3.99 0.67 8.73
CA TRP A 86 -3.58 2.08 8.82
C TRP A 86 -4.68 3.00 9.38
N TYR A 87 -5.93 2.77 8.99
CA TYR A 87 -7.03 3.71 9.24
C TYR A 87 -8.17 3.13 10.09
N GLY A 88 -8.19 1.82 10.32
CA GLY A 88 -9.26 1.13 11.06
C GLY A 88 -9.18 1.26 12.58
N VAL A 89 -8.12 1.83 13.14
CA VAL A 89 -8.03 2.04 14.60
C VAL A 89 -8.73 3.34 14.99
N ARG A 90 -10.06 3.29 15.10
CA ARG A 90 -10.84 4.29 15.83
C ARG A 90 -12.06 3.69 16.51
N GLU A 91 -11.87 2.62 17.28
CA GLU A 91 -12.80 2.29 18.36
C GLU A 91 -12.12 2.54 19.71
N PRO A 92 -12.38 3.67 20.38
CA PRO A 92 -12.25 3.69 21.82
C PRO A 92 -13.25 2.65 22.34
N ARG A 93 -12.72 1.53 22.85
CA ARG A 93 -13.49 0.62 23.70
C ARG A 93 -14.21 1.49 24.73
N ARG A 94 -15.53 1.64 24.58
CA ARG A 94 -16.37 2.13 25.66
C ARG A 94 -16.29 1.07 26.75
N HIS A 95 -15.38 1.29 27.69
CA HIS A 95 -15.46 0.68 29.01
C HIS A 95 -16.76 1.18 29.63
N ALA A 96 -17.82 0.38 29.47
CA ALA A 96 -18.98 0.40 30.32
C ALA A 96 -18.70 -0.61 31.44
N ALA A 97 -18.39 -0.11 32.63
CA ALA A 97 -18.70 -0.68 33.94
C ALA A 97 -18.15 0.25 35.02
#